data_AF-A0A7H4LVZ4-F1
#
_entry.id   AF-A0A7H4LVZ4-F1
#
_cell.length_a   1.000
_cell.length_b   1.000
_cell.length_c   1.000
_cell.angle_alpha   90.00
_cell.angle_beta   90.00
_cell.angle_gamma   90.00
#
_symmetry.space_group_name_H-M   'P 1'
#
loop_
_entity.id
_entity.type
_entity.pdbx_description
1 polymer ?
#
loop_
_entity_poly.entity_id
_entity_poly.type
_entity_poly.pdbx_seq_one_letter_code
_entity_poly.pdbx_strand_id
1 'polypeptide(L)'
;MPINQSIAITGSVDQFGRVQPVGGLNEKIEGFFAICQQRGLTGKQGVIIPSANVRHLSLAQELQQAVADEQFFIWAVDDVTEALPILTQLLWTAKDKRYGKPFRNVLRRRHSKRVVIAFRGRYAG
;
A
#
# COMPACT_ATOMS: atom_id res chain seq x y z
N MET A 1 -7.01 17.78 12.87
CA MET A 1 -7.39 16.91 11.72
C MET A 1 -7.56 15.50 12.24
N PRO A 2 -8.71 14.83 12.04
CA PRO A 2 -8.85 13.41 12.37
C PRO A 2 -8.04 12.54 11.40
N ILE A 3 -7.51 11.42 11.89
CA ILE A 3 -6.75 10.44 11.11
C ILE A 3 -7.48 9.09 11.17
N ASN A 4 -7.68 8.47 10.01
CA ASN A 4 -8.33 7.17 9.89
C ASN A 4 -7.48 6.05 10.49
N GLN A 5 -7.93 5.50 11.61
CA GLN A 5 -7.25 4.45 12.36
C GLN A 5 -7.37 3.05 11.73
N SER A 6 -8.18 2.88 10.69
CA SER A 6 -8.22 1.63 9.91
C SER A 6 -7.03 1.47 8.97
N ILE A 7 -6.18 2.50 8.84
CA ILE A 7 -5.08 2.53 7.88
C ILE A 7 -3.75 2.63 8.63
N ALA A 8 -2.89 1.63 8.44
CA ALA A 8 -1.51 1.70 8.88
C ALA A 8 -0.63 2.34 7.79
N ILE A 9 0.51 2.90 8.20
CA ILE A 9 1.52 3.44 7.29
C ILE A 9 2.90 3.02 7.75
N THR A 10 3.77 2.66 6.81
CA THR A 10 5.19 2.47 7.08
C THR A 10 6.03 3.06 5.94
N GLY A 11 7.15 3.69 6.30
CA GLY A 11 8.03 4.36 5.36
C GLY A 11 8.98 5.30 6.11
N SER A 12 10.04 5.72 5.43
CA SER A 12 10.88 6.86 5.83
C SER A 12 10.63 8.00 4.83
N VAL A 13 10.98 9.23 5.20
CA VAL A 13 10.79 10.41 4.35
C VAL A 13 12.05 11.28 4.37
N ASP A 14 12.46 11.80 3.21
CA ASP A 14 13.53 12.80 3.13
C ASP A 14 12.98 14.24 3.33
N GLN A 15 13.88 15.22 3.41
CA GLN A 15 13.50 16.63 3.56
C GLN A 15 12.65 17.20 2.39
N PHE A 16 12.59 16.48 1.27
CA PHE A 16 11.82 16.86 0.08
C PHE A 16 10.47 16.14 0.00
N GLY A 17 10.12 15.32 1.00
CA GLY A 17 8.86 14.58 1.04
C GLY A 17 8.89 13.22 0.32
N ARG A 18 10.05 12.80 -0.22
CA ARG A 18 10.16 11.53 -0.94
C ARG A 18 10.14 10.36 0.03
N VAL A 19 9.28 9.39 -0.25
CA VAL A 19 9.16 8.19 0.57
C VAL A 19 10.28 7.21 0.23
N GLN A 20 10.98 6.76 1.26
CA GLN A 20 12.15 5.89 1.16
C GLN A 20 11.82 4.45 1.57
N PRO A 21 12.52 3.45 0.98
CA PRO A 21 12.29 2.06 1.30
C PRO A 21 12.66 1.73 2.75
N VAL A 22 11.93 0.78 3.33
CA VAL A 22 12.16 0.28 4.69
C VAL A 22 12.30 -1.24 4.72
N GLY A 23 13.00 -1.74 5.73
CA GLY A 23 13.10 -3.19 6.01
C GLY A 23 11.86 -3.74 6.73
N GLY A 24 11.73 -5.07 6.69
CA GLY A 24 10.67 -5.84 7.38
C GLY A 24 9.26 -5.54 6.87
N LEU A 25 9.10 -5.31 5.56
CA LEU A 25 7.83 -4.82 5.03
C LEU A 25 6.73 -5.90 5.05
N ASN A 26 7.06 -7.14 4.71
CA ASN A 26 6.07 -8.23 4.71
C ASN A 26 5.51 -8.43 6.12
N GLU A 27 6.39 -8.49 7.12
CA GLU A 27 6.06 -8.68 8.53
C GLU A 27 5.19 -7.54 9.07
N LYS A 28 5.45 -6.30 8.65
CA LYS A 28 4.63 -5.13 9.03
C LYS A 28 3.23 -5.18 8.43
N ILE A 29 3.11 -5.54 7.15
CA ILE A 29 1.80 -5.63 6.48
C ILE A 29 1.02 -6.79 7.09
N GLU A 30 1.63 -7.97 7.23
CA GLU A 30 1.00 -9.17 7.78
C GLU A 30 0.62 -9.01 9.24
N GLY A 31 1.45 -8.35 10.05
CA GLY A 31 1.14 -8.04 11.44
C GLY A 31 -0.09 -7.14 11.57
N PHE A 32 -0.21 -6.10 10.75
CA PHE A 32 -1.41 -5.26 10.75
C PHE A 32 -2.64 -6.00 10.23
N PHE A 33 -2.50 -6.80 9.16
CA PHE A 33 -3.57 -7.64 8.63
C PHE A 33 -4.11 -8.62 9.68
N ALA A 34 -3.22 -9.31 10.40
CA ALA A 34 -3.61 -10.27 11.45
C ALA A 34 -4.45 -9.60 12.55
N ILE A 35 -4.07 -8.40 13.01
CA ILE A 35 -4.84 -7.65 14.00
C ILE A 35 -6.22 -7.25 13.44
N CYS A 36 -6.28 -6.82 12.18
CA CYS A 36 -7.54 -6.46 11.52
C CYS A 36 -8.46 -7.68 11.39
N GLN A 37 -7.90 -8.82 11.02
CA GLN A 37 -8.65 -10.07 10.88
C GLN A 37 -9.21 -10.55 12.22
N GLN A 38 -8.40 -10.55 13.29
CA GLN A 38 -8.83 -10.91 14.63
C GLN A 38 -9.99 -10.03 15.14
N ARG A 39 -10.06 -8.77 14.70
CA ARG A 39 -11.11 -7.81 15.05
C ARG A 39 -12.28 -7.79 14.06
N GLY A 40 -12.23 -8.59 13.00
CA GLY A 40 -13.15 -8.55 11.88
C GLY A 40 -12.75 -7.54 10.80
N LEU A 41 -12.60 -8.03 9.57
CA LEU A 41 -12.39 -7.18 8.40
C LEU A 41 -13.68 -6.42 8.07
N THR A 42 -13.56 -5.12 7.76
CA THR A 42 -14.69 -4.23 7.47
C THR A 42 -14.67 -3.73 6.02
N GLY A 43 -13.69 -4.14 5.22
CA GLY A 43 -13.46 -3.59 3.88
C GLY A 43 -12.98 -2.14 3.90
N LYS A 44 -12.38 -1.68 5.00
CA LYS A 44 -11.80 -0.33 5.12
C LYS A 44 -10.33 -0.33 5.51
N GLN A 45 -9.81 -1.49 5.91
CA GLN A 45 -8.47 -1.62 6.46
C GLN A 45 -7.41 -1.70 5.37
N GLY A 46 -6.21 -1.19 5.64
CA GLY A 46 -5.11 -1.34 4.72
C GLY A 46 -3.80 -0.70 5.17
N VAL A 47 -2.78 -0.81 4.33
CA VAL A 47 -1.43 -0.30 4.62
C VAL A 47 -0.93 0.59 3.50
N ILE A 48 -0.34 1.74 3.86
CA ILE A 48 0.43 2.59 2.97
C ILE A 48 1.91 2.21 3.07
N ILE A 49 2.56 1.99 1.92
CA ILE A 49 3.95 1.52 1.81
C ILE A 49 4.77 2.36 0.81
N PRO A 50 6.10 2.31 0.85
CA PRO A 50 6.93 2.92 -0.18
C PRO A 50 6.79 2.16 -1.52
N SER A 51 6.58 2.87 -2.62
CA SER A 51 6.61 2.30 -3.98
C SER A 51 7.89 1.52 -4.28
N ALA A 52 9.02 1.98 -3.75
CA ALA A 52 10.32 1.32 -3.91
C ALA A 52 10.36 -0.10 -3.31
N ASN A 53 9.48 -0.45 -2.37
CA ASN A 53 9.41 -1.77 -1.77
C ASN A 53 8.50 -2.76 -2.52
N VAL A 54 7.65 -2.30 -3.45
CA VAL A 54 6.63 -3.14 -4.10
C VAL A 54 7.22 -4.42 -4.72
N ARG A 55 8.39 -4.30 -5.37
CA ARG A 55 9.08 -5.44 -6.00
C ARG A 55 9.63 -6.49 -5.02
N HIS A 56 9.66 -6.17 -3.73
CA HIS A 56 10.15 -7.07 -2.67
C HIS A 56 9.01 -7.69 -1.85
N LEU A 57 7.74 -7.38 -2.19
CA LEU A 57 6.59 -7.95 -1.51
C LEU A 57 6.47 -9.44 -1.81
N SER A 58 6.29 -10.22 -0.75
CA SER A 58 5.99 -11.65 -0.79
C SER A 58 5.06 -11.94 0.37
N LEU A 59 3.77 -11.70 0.16
CA LEU A 59 2.73 -11.73 1.19
C LEU A 59 2.05 -13.10 1.23
N ALA A 60 1.59 -13.51 2.40
CA ALA A 60 0.77 -14.72 2.57
C ALA A 60 -0.46 -14.73 1.63
N GLN A 61 -0.83 -15.93 1.16
CA GLN A 61 -1.92 -16.12 0.20
C GLN A 61 -3.26 -15.56 0.72
N GLU A 62 -3.54 -15.71 2.01
CA GLU A 62 -4.75 -15.20 2.63
C GLU A 62 -4.86 -13.67 2.56
N LEU A 63 -3.74 -12.96 2.75
CA LEU A 63 -3.70 -11.52 2.62
C LEU A 63 -3.89 -11.11 1.15
N GLN A 64 -3.26 -11.82 0.22
CA GLN A 64 -3.48 -11.60 -1.22
C GLN A 64 -4.96 -11.77 -1.58
N GLN A 65 -5.62 -12.79 -1.02
CA GLN A 65 -7.04 -13.06 -1.24
C GLN A 65 -7.92 -11.95 -0.65
N ALA A 66 -7.66 -11.52 0.59
CA ALA A 66 -8.39 -10.40 1.20
C ALA A 66 -8.25 -9.10 0.41
N VAL A 67 -7.11 -8.88 -0.25
CA VAL A 67 -6.94 -7.75 -1.16
C VAL A 67 -7.70 -7.94 -2.46
N ALA A 68 -7.71 -9.15 -3.03
CA ALA A 68 -8.48 -9.48 -4.22
C ALA A 68 -9.99 -9.29 -3.99
N ASP A 69 -10.48 -9.61 -2.79
CA ASP A 69 -11.87 -9.51 -2.36
C ASP A 69 -12.26 -8.12 -1.81
N GLU A 70 -11.38 -7.14 -1.97
CA GLU A 70 -11.57 -5.75 -1.51
C GLU A 70 -11.85 -5.63 0.01
N GLN A 71 -11.39 -6.60 0.79
CA GLN A 71 -11.50 -6.61 2.26
C GLN A 71 -10.31 -5.93 2.95
N PHE A 72 -9.19 -5.79 2.24
CA PHE A 72 -7.97 -5.13 2.70
C PHE A 72 -7.28 -4.40 1.55
N PHE A 73 -6.54 -3.33 1.82
CA PHE A 73 -5.94 -2.49 0.77
C PHE A 73 -4.43 -2.29 0.99
N ILE A 74 -3.67 -2.19 -0.10
CA ILE A 74 -2.25 -1.79 -0.06
C ILE A 74 -2.03 -0.66 -1.05
N TRP A 75 -1.65 0.51 -0.54
CA TRP A 75 -1.33 1.69 -1.33
C TRP A 75 0.17 1.91 -1.35
N ALA A 76 0.75 2.07 -2.53
CA ALA A 76 2.14 2.50 -2.64
C ALA A 76 2.22 3.98 -3.00
N VAL A 77 3.14 4.66 -2.33
CA VAL A 77 3.36 6.10 -2.49
C VAL A 77 4.83 6.38 -2.79
N ASP A 78 5.07 7.38 -3.63
CA ASP A 78 6.40 7.92 -3.92
C ASP A 78 6.70 9.18 -3.08
N ASP A 79 5.66 9.89 -2.65
CA ASP A 79 5.73 11.15 -1.90
C ASP A 79 4.73 11.15 -0.74
N VAL A 80 5.12 11.75 0.40
CA VAL A 80 4.29 11.79 1.63
C VAL A 80 2.94 12.47 1.41
N THR A 81 2.86 13.42 0.47
CA THR A 81 1.61 14.11 0.13
C THR A 81 0.55 13.17 -0.45
N GLU A 82 0.96 12.04 -1.04
CA GLU A 82 0.05 11.00 -1.54
C GLU A 82 -0.57 10.18 -0.39
N ALA A 83 0.06 10.14 0.79
CA ALA A 83 -0.49 9.45 1.95
C ALA A 83 -1.56 10.27 2.68
N LEU A 84 -1.47 11.61 2.63
CA LEU A 84 -2.34 12.50 3.39
C LEU A 84 -3.83 12.31 3.08
N PRO A 85 -4.29 12.24 1.83
CA PRO A 85 -5.71 12.06 1.52
C PRO A 85 -6.23 10.70 1.96
N ILE A 86 -5.37 9.68 1.92
CA ILE A 86 -5.72 8.32 2.34
C ILE A 86 -5.96 8.31 3.85
N LEU A 87 -5.05 8.91 4.62
CA LEU A 87 -5.12 8.97 6.09
C LEU A 87 -6.20 9.93 6.60
N THR A 88 -6.43 11.05 5.91
CA THR A 88 -7.39 12.09 6.37
C THR A 88 -8.79 11.90 5.79
N GLN A 89 -8.94 11.14 4.71
CA GLN A 89 -10.16 11.05 3.89
C GLN A 89 -10.65 12.41 3.37
N LEU A 90 -9.73 13.36 3.22
CA LEU A 90 -10.02 14.68 2.69
C LEU A 90 -9.34 14.89 1.35
N LEU A 91 -10.00 15.68 0.50
CA LEU A 91 -9.41 16.14 -0.74
C LEU A 91 -8.22 17.06 -0.42
N TRP A 92 -7.01 16.55 -0.68
CA TRP A 92 -5.81 17.38 -0.62
C TRP A 92 -5.60 18.07 -1.96
N THR A 93 -6.22 19.25 -2.12
CA THR A 93 -5.86 20.14 -3.21
C THR A 93 -4.63 20.93 -2.78
N ALA A 94 -3.44 20.48 -3.18
CA ALA A 94 -2.29 21.35 -3.14
C ALA A 94 -2.65 22.58 -3.99
N LYS A 95 -2.74 23.76 -3.38
CA LYS A 95 -2.94 25.04 -4.10
C LYS A 95 -1.79 25.36 -5.06
N ASP A 96 -0.81 24.46 -5.19
CA ASP A 96 0.34 24.57 -6.06
C ASP A 96 0.42 23.32 -6.96
N LYS A 97 0.51 23.52 -8.28
CA LYS A 97 0.27 22.58 -9.40
C LYS A 97 1.19 21.33 -9.48
N ARG A 98 1.74 20.83 -8.38
CA ARG A 98 2.76 19.76 -8.37
C ARG A 98 2.30 18.41 -7.81
N TYR A 99 1.15 18.32 -7.17
CA TYR A 99 0.73 17.12 -6.45
C TYR A 99 -0.68 16.70 -6.87
N GLY A 100 -0.74 15.82 -7.86
CA GLY A 100 -2.00 15.37 -8.45
C GLY A 100 -1.80 14.12 -9.30
N LYS A 101 -1.21 13.07 -8.72
CA LYS A 101 -1.30 11.73 -9.31
C LYS A 101 -2.44 10.96 -8.61
N PRO A 102 -3.30 10.27 -9.36
CA PRO A 102 -4.34 9.43 -8.76
C PRO A 102 -3.71 8.28 -7.96
N PHE A 103 -4.31 7.95 -6.80
CA PHE A 103 -3.83 6.88 -5.92
C PHE A 103 -3.75 5.55 -6.66
N ARG A 104 -2.56 4.94 -6.69
CA ARG A 104 -2.36 3.59 -7.23
C ARG A 104 -2.54 2.57 -6.11
N ASN A 105 -3.69 1.89 -6.10
CA ASN A 105 -3.79 0.63 -5.38
C ASN A 105 -2.97 -0.41 -6.16
N VAL A 106 -1.90 -0.90 -5.54
CA VAL A 106 -0.87 -1.71 -6.24
C VAL A 106 -1.39 -3.07 -6.66
N LEU A 107 -2.41 -3.56 -5.95
CA LEU A 107 -2.99 -4.88 -6.17
C LEU A 107 -4.33 -4.84 -6.92
N ARG A 108 -4.80 -3.65 -7.37
CA ARG A 108 -6.12 -3.51 -8.03
C ARG A 108 -6.04 -3.13 -9.53
N ARG A 109 -6.23 -4.16 -10.39
CA ARG A 109 -6.58 -4.22 -11.85
C ARG A 109 -5.47 -3.93 -12.90
N ARG A 110 -5.40 -4.58 -14.09
CA ARG A 110 -6.43 -5.18 -14.98
C ARG A 110 -5.99 -6.49 -15.70
N HIS A 111 -6.99 -7.29 -16.07
CA HIS A 111 -7.00 -8.17 -17.24
C HIS A 111 -6.23 -7.58 -18.44
N SER A 112 -5.50 -8.44 -19.14
CA SER A 112 -4.62 -8.17 -20.29
C SER A 112 -3.23 -7.64 -19.92
N LYS A 113 -2.32 -8.62 -19.72
CA LYS A 113 -0.85 -8.54 -19.81
C LYS A 113 -0.15 -7.66 -18.75
N ARG A 114 0.36 -8.35 -17.71
CA ARG A 114 1.47 -7.98 -16.81
C ARG A 114 1.24 -6.83 -15.82
N VAL A 115 0.60 -7.14 -14.69
CA VAL A 115 1.14 -6.74 -13.38
C VAL A 115 1.72 -8.01 -12.77
N VAL A 116 2.97 -8.28 -13.11
CA VAL A 116 3.77 -9.34 -12.53
C VAL A 116 4.46 -8.71 -11.32
N ILE A 117 4.05 -9.07 -10.11
CA ILE A 117 4.98 -9.07 -8.98
C ILE A 117 6.13 -9.97 -9.44
N ALA A 118 7.34 -9.43 -9.49
CA ALA A 118 8.50 -10.09 -10.11
C ALA A 118 8.82 -11.44 -9.45
N PHE A 119 8.24 -12.54 -9.97
CA PHE A 119 8.71 -13.89 -9.73
C PHE A 119 9.98 -14.10 -10.56
N ARG A 120 11.15 -13.97 -9.93
CA ARG A 120 12.40 -14.56 -10.44
C ARG A 120 12.52 -15.98 -9.88
N GLY A 121 11.74 -16.91 -10.45
CA GLY A 121 11.89 -18.35 -10.25
C GLY A 121 12.52 -18.96 -11.50
N ARG A 122 13.84 -19.19 -11.47
CA ARG A 122 14.49 -20.16 -12.37
C ARG A 122 14.04 -21.55 -11.92
N TYR A 123 13.44 -22.34 -12.81
CA TYR A 123 13.65 -23.79 -13.01
C TYR A 123 12.72 -24.32 -14.13
N ALA A 124 13.27 -25.26 -14.89
CA ALA A 124 12.69 -26.16 -15.90
C ALA A 124 12.57 -25.66 -17.36
N GLY A 125 13.42 -26.24 -18.20
CA GLY A 125 13.57 -26.06 -19.64
C GLY A 125 15.03 -26.23 -20.04
#